data_AF-A0A2P6RE55-F1
#
_entry.id   AF-A0A2P6RE55-F1
#
_cell.length_a   1.000
_cell.length_b   1.000
_cell.length_c   1.000
_cell.angle_alpha   90.00
_cell.angle_beta   90.00
_cell.angle_gamma   90.00
#
_symmetry.space_group_name_H-M   'P 1'
#
loop_
_entity.id
_entity.type
_entity.pdbx_description
1 polymer ?
#
loop_
_entity_poly.entity_id
_entity_poly.type
_entity_poly.pdbx_seq_one_letter_code
_entity_poly.pdbx_strand_id
1 'polypeptide(L)'
;MSDYFPEEIIERILLRLPTKSLIKSTLVCKSWMSLIKSSTFIQSHLSITIDSNNQNDAHLLLLSAFSYKVSDRLHWLHWDSPEFGEYSLLADPVTFLENEPISDLEVVGTCNGLICLAPDLSDNHSPTLIWNPCIRKIVILPSPPACFTSTQYDKYIEHGFGYDSHSNDYKVLRIVTLPDDHSDLSRFATVVQVYSLARASWKTLDASVVPVDLQGGPGIVLFLNGSLHMLEVRFSVGYDDHADEYCKYGGDTFIASFDMATELFGEVMMPEALQRNRCTISKYGDSLALIKHYDYNCGCDIWVMKEYGVTESWTYLYKIAGDHDYIYGFKRCGEVVLSEFNNHGRSRMISLDPKTKQVQVFGNKDYTYYFMDSFVESLILLDHVNAISYQRARKKKMSRRP
;
A
#
# COMPACT_ATOMS: atom_id res chain seq x y z
N MET A 1 15.97 -42.17 16.16
CA MET A 1 14.49 -42.26 16.29
C MET A 1 13.87 -41.77 14.99
N SER A 2 13.90 -42.56 13.93
CA SER A 2 13.47 -42.15 12.59
C SER A 2 12.46 -43.16 12.01
N ASP A 3 11.24 -43.19 12.56
CA ASP A 3 10.15 -44.05 12.06
C ASP A 3 8.83 -43.28 11.84
N TYR A 4 8.86 -41.98 11.55
CA TYR A 4 7.64 -41.17 11.50
C TYR A 4 7.51 -40.34 10.22
N PHE A 5 6.67 -40.84 9.31
CA PHE A 5 6.16 -40.29 8.05
C PHE A 5 7.17 -39.95 6.95
N PRO A 6 6.85 -40.24 5.66
CA PRO A 6 7.63 -39.75 4.52
C PRO A 6 7.75 -38.22 4.51
N GLU A 7 8.84 -37.70 3.93
CA GLU A 7 9.12 -36.26 3.89
C GLU A 7 7.99 -35.47 3.21
N GLU A 8 7.37 -36.04 2.16
CA GLU A 8 6.24 -35.41 1.47
C GLU A 8 5.00 -35.30 2.37
N ILE A 9 4.80 -36.24 3.28
CA ILE A 9 3.68 -36.20 4.23
C ILE A 9 3.93 -35.13 5.30
N ILE A 10 5.17 -35.03 5.79
CA ILE A 10 5.57 -33.98 6.74
C ILE A 10 5.36 -32.61 6.09
N GLU A 11 5.82 -32.41 4.86
CA GLU A 11 5.64 -31.16 4.13
C GLU A 11 4.16 -30.80 4.00
N ARG A 12 3.30 -31.74 3.57
CA ARG A 12 1.85 -31.51 3.45
C ARG A 12 1.18 -31.18 4.78
N ILE A 13 1.66 -31.74 5.90
CA ILE A 13 1.18 -31.39 7.24
C ILE A 13 1.59 -29.95 7.58
N LEU A 14 2.88 -29.61 7.39
CA LEU A 14 3.42 -28.29 7.70
C LEU A 14 2.75 -27.20 6.85
N LEU A 15 2.53 -27.43 5.56
CA LEU A 15 1.85 -26.49 4.65
C LEU A 15 0.43 -26.09 5.09
N ARG A 16 -0.21 -26.86 5.96
CA ARG A 16 -1.55 -26.57 6.49
C ARG A 16 -1.53 -25.86 7.84
N LEU A 17 -0.37 -25.67 8.44
CA LEU A 17 -0.24 -25.02 9.73
C LEU A 17 -0.30 -23.48 9.57
N PRO A 18 -0.90 -22.77 10.54
CA PRO A 18 -0.82 -21.30 10.56
C PRO A 18 0.63 -20.81 10.68
N THR A 19 0.90 -19.61 10.15
CA THR A 19 2.22 -18.96 10.13
C THR A 19 2.89 -18.96 11.51
N LYS A 20 2.14 -18.64 12.57
CA LYS A 20 2.64 -18.64 13.96
C LYS A 20 3.09 -20.02 14.45
N SER A 21 2.42 -21.08 14.02
CA SER A 21 2.79 -22.46 14.34
C SER A 21 4.03 -22.88 13.56
N LEU A 22 4.13 -22.49 12.29
CA LEU A 22 5.30 -22.78 11.45
C LEU A 22 6.57 -22.14 11.98
N ILE A 23 6.51 -20.90 12.44
CA ILE A 23 7.65 -20.23 13.09
C ILE A 23 8.14 -21.06 14.29
N LYS A 24 7.24 -21.60 15.12
CA LYS A 24 7.62 -22.47 16.24
C LYS A 24 8.17 -23.82 15.76
N SER A 25 7.61 -24.39 14.69
CA SER A 25 8.08 -25.64 14.08
C SER A 25 9.52 -25.56 13.58
N THR A 26 10.02 -24.35 13.23
CA THR A 26 11.45 -24.17 12.89
C THR A 26 12.40 -24.53 14.03
N LEU A 27 11.92 -24.60 15.27
CA LEU A 27 12.73 -24.94 16.45
C LEU A 27 12.75 -26.44 16.75
N VAL A 28 11.95 -27.25 16.04
CA VAL A 28 11.82 -28.69 16.32
C VAL A 28 13.04 -29.48 15.86
N CYS A 29 13.46 -29.30 14.60
CA CYS A 29 14.68 -29.93 14.06
C CYS A 29 15.23 -29.17 12.85
N LYS A 30 16.49 -29.47 12.47
CA LYS A 30 17.18 -28.83 11.34
C LYS A 30 16.49 -29.08 10.00
N SER A 31 15.94 -30.27 9.78
CA SER A 31 15.21 -30.61 8.54
C SER A 31 13.97 -29.74 8.39
N TRP A 32 13.14 -29.63 9.42
CA TRP A 32 11.95 -28.78 9.40
C TRP A 32 12.30 -27.30 9.24
N MET A 33 13.35 -26.84 9.94
CA MET A 33 13.85 -25.48 9.77
C MET A 33 14.27 -25.19 8.33
N SER A 34 15.00 -26.12 7.69
CA SER A 34 15.45 -25.99 6.31
C SER A 34 14.28 -26.00 5.32
N LEU A 35 13.32 -26.91 5.52
CA LEU A 35 12.12 -27.02 4.68
C LEU A 35 11.26 -25.75 4.78
N ILE A 36 10.90 -25.32 5.99
CA ILE A 36 10.02 -24.15 6.21
C ILE A 36 10.66 -22.86 5.71
N LYS A 37 11.98 -22.74 5.78
CA LYS A 37 12.73 -21.58 5.28
C LYS A 37 12.95 -21.59 3.77
N SER A 38 12.69 -22.69 3.08
CA SER A 38 12.88 -22.73 1.62
C SER A 38 11.87 -21.84 0.90
N SER A 39 12.31 -21.18 -0.17
CA SER A 39 11.45 -20.30 -0.96
C SER A 39 10.22 -21.03 -1.54
N THR A 40 10.39 -22.29 -1.96
CA THR A 40 9.30 -23.12 -2.49
C THR A 40 8.24 -23.42 -1.44
N PHE A 41 8.64 -23.73 -0.21
CA PHE A 41 7.70 -23.96 0.89
C PHE A 41 6.95 -22.67 1.24
N ILE A 42 7.67 -21.55 1.35
CA ILE A 42 7.08 -20.24 1.69
C ILE A 42 6.02 -19.84 0.64
N GLN A 43 6.33 -19.99 -0.66
CA GLN A 43 5.39 -19.67 -1.73
C GLN A 43 4.17 -20.61 -1.75
N SER A 44 4.41 -21.92 -1.56
CA SER A 44 3.32 -22.91 -1.48
C SER A 44 2.40 -22.64 -0.29
N HIS A 45 2.98 -22.32 0.87
CA HIS A 45 2.23 -21.98 2.09
C HIS A 45 1.41 -20.71 1.90
N LEU A 46 1.97 -19.68 1.26
CA LEU A 46 1.26 -18.45 0.94
C LEU A 46 0.06 -18.71 0.04
N SER A 47 0.24 -19.45 -1.06
CA SER A 47 -0.85 -19.80 -1.99
C SER A 47 -1.98 -20.54 -1.26
N ILE A 48 -1.63 -21.57 -0.48
CA ILE A 48 -2.59 -22.36 0.30
C ILE A 48 -3.32 -21.47 1.32
N THR A 49 -2.62 -20.52 1.94
CA THR A 49 -3.22 -19.59 2.91
C THR A 49 -4.23 -18.67 2.23
N ILE A 50 -3.90 -18.10 1.06
CA ILE A 50 -4.81 -17.27 0.28
C ILE A 50 -6.05 -18.06 -0.14
N ASP A 51 -5.86 -19.28 -0.67
CA ASP A 51 -6.95 -20.16 -1.09
C ASP A 51 -7.85 -20.56 0.09
N SER A 52 -7.25 -20.90 1.23
CA SER A 52 -7.99 -21.24 2.44
C SER A 52 -8.77 -20.05 2.99
N ASN A 53 -8.23 -18.83 2.92
CA ASN A 53 -8.94 -17.63 3.35
C ASN A 53 -10.14 -17.37 2.45
N ASN A 54 -9.97 -17.52 1.12
CA ASN A 54 -11.05 -17.42 0.14
C ASN A 54 -12.18 -18.43 0.41
N GLN A 55 -11.85 -19.68 0.79
CA GLN A 55 -12.83 -20.73 1.05
C GLN A 55 -13.58 -20.56 2.38
N ASN A 56 -12.91 -20.02 3.40
CA ASN A 56 -13.43 -19.93 4.77
C ASN A 56 -13.89 -18.52 5.17
N ASP A 57 -13.88 -17.56 4.24
CA ASP A 57 -14.14 -16.13 4.50
C ASP A 57 -13.29 -15.53 5.64
N ALA A 58 -12.05 -16.01 5.76
CA ALA A 58 -11.12 -15.67 6.85
C ALA A 58 -10.13 -14.57 6.41
N HIS A 59 -10.64 -13.52 5.79
CA HIS A 59 -9.82 -12.43 5.25
C HIS A 59 -9.44 -11.43 6.34
N LEU A 60 -8.20 -10.92 6.26
CA LEU A 60 -7.72 -9.87 7.13
C LEU A 60 -7.58 -8.55 6.36
N LEU A 61 -7.77 -7.46 7.08
CA LEU A 61 -7.52 -6.10 6.63
C LEU A 61 -6.47 -5.46 7.55
N LEU A 62 -5.48 -4.81 6.94
CA LEU A 62 -4.56 -3.91 7.61
C LEU A 62 -5.20 -2.52 7.69
N LEU A 63 -5.33 -2.00 8.90
CA LEU A 63 -5.71 -0.62 9.16
C LEU A 63 -4.53 0.14 9.74
N SER A 64 -4.24 1.34 9.23
CA SER A 64 -3.22 2.22 9.81
C SER A 64 -3.78 3.58 10.13
N ALA A 65 -3.39 4.10 11.30
CA ALA A 65 -3.88 5.37 11.83
C ALA A 65 -2.83 6.12 12.63
N PHE A 66 -3.04 7.43 12.79
CA PHE A 66 -2.26 8.31 13.65
C PHE A 66 -3.00 8.63 14.95
N SER A 67 -2.28 8.71 16.08
CA SER A 67 -2.81 9.13 17.37
C SER A 67 -2.35 10.53 17.79
N TYR A 68 -3.31 11.46 17.93
CA TYR A 68 -3.05 12.81 18.44
C TYR A 68 -2.51 12.87 19.88
N LYS A 69 -2.68 11.80 20.66
CA LYS A 69 -2.29 11.79 22.09
C LYS A 69 -0.83 11.40 22.32
N VAL A 70 -0.28 10.57 21.44
CA VAL A 70 1.03 9.93 21.64
C VAL A 70 2.00 10.26 20.51
N SER A 71 1.53 10.86 19.42
CA SER A 71 2.31 11.05 18.19
C SER A 71 2.83 9.73 17.61
N ASP A 72 2.09 8.63 17.84
CA ASP A 72 2.44 7.30 17.37
C ASP A 72 1.55 6.92 16.18
N ARG A 73 2.14 6.21 15.20
CA ARG A 73 1.40 5.45 14.20
C ARG A 73 1.07 4.06 14.73
N LEU A 74 -0.14 3.61 14.44
CA LEU A 74 -0.64 2.32 14.89
C LEU A 74 -1.18 1.53 13.71
N HIS A 75 -0.91 0.23 13.74
CA HIS A 75 -1.28 -0.71 12.68
C HIS A 75 -2.04 -1.89 13.29
N TRP A 76 -3.25 -2.16 12.79
CA TRP A 76 -4.09 -3.26 13.25
C TRP A 76 -4.40 -4.22 12.12
N LEU A 77 -4.50 -5.49 12.48
CA LEU A 77 -5.18 -6.49 11.66
C LEU A 77 -6.60 -6.67 12.19
N HIS A 78 -7.58 -6.56 11.29
CA HIS A 78 -8.99 -6.82 11.55
C HIS A 78 -9.46 -7.95 10.63
N TRP A 79 -10.44 -8.73 11.08
CA TRP A 79 -11.20 -9.59 10.15
C TRP A 79 -12.02 -8.72 9.20
N ASP A 80 -12.19 -9.12 7.95
CA ASP A 80 -13.08 -8.41 7.01
C ASP A 80 -14.56 -8.76 7.28
N SER A 81 -14.86 -10.03 7.51
CA SER A 81 -16.20 -10.58 7.68
C SER A 81 -16.19 -11.64 8.79
N PRO A 82 -17.30 -11.89 9.52
CA PRO A 82 -18.59 -11.20 9.46
C PRO A 82 -18.74 -10.00 10.43
N GLU A 83 -17.84 -9.83 11.41
CA GLU A 83 -18.04 -8.88 12.51
C GLU A 83 -16.99 -7.75 12.59
N PHE A 84 -15.97 -7.79 11.71
CA PHE A 84 -14.89 -6.79 11.67
C PHE A 84 -14.10 -6.62 12.99
N GLY A 85 -13.95 -7.71 13.74
CA GLY A 85 -13.26 -7.70 15.03
C GLY A 85 -11.75 -7.46 14.89
N GLU A 86 -11.16 -6.76 15.87
CA GLU A 86 -9.70 -6.66 16.00
C GLU A 86 -9.12 -8.07 16.14
N TYR A 87 -8.27 -8.46 15.19
CA TYR A 87 -7.49 -9.70 15.26
C TYR A 87 -6.22 -9.48 16.06
N SER A 88 -5.47 -8.42 15.74
CA SER A 88 -4.28 -8.05 16.50
C SER A 88 -3.78 -6.64 16.21
N LEU A 89 -3.42 -5.89 17.26
CA LEU A 89 -2.51 -4.75 17.15
C LEU A 89 -1.07 -5.22 16.84
N LEU A 90 -0.51 -4.72 15.74
CA LEU A 90 0.86 -5.00 15.32
C LEU A 90 1.85 -4.18 16.14
N ALA A 91 3.05 -4.75 16.34
CA ALA A 91 4.15 -4.03 16.96
C ALA A 91 4.86 -3.22 15.87
N ASP A 92 4.79 -1.89 15.99
CA ASP A 92 5.43 -0.96 15.07
C ASP A 92 6.96 -1.19 15.04
N PRO A 93 7.54 -1.50 13.87
CA PRO A 93 8.98 -1.71 13.74
C PRO A 93 9.81 -0.44 13.95
N VAL A 94 9.26 0.76 13.78
CA VAL A 94 10.00 2.03 13.90
C VAL A 94 10.39 2.32 15.34
N THR A 95 9.58 1.90 16.33
CA THR A 95 9.93 1.98 17.76
C THR A 95 11.22 1.22 18.13
N PHE A 96 11.66 0.28 17.30
CA PHE A 96 12.95 -0.40 17.50
C PHE A 96 14.14 0.44 17.02
N LEU A 97 13.89 1.42 16.16
CA LEU A 97 14.88 2.26 15.50
C LEU A 97 15.08 3.62 16.20
N GLU A 98 14.54 3.80 17.41
CA GLU A 98 14.52 5.05 18.22
C GLU A 98 15.88 5.79 18.39
N ASN A 99 17.01 5.16 18.07
CA ASN A 99 18.33 5.80 18.11
C ASN A 99 18.72 6.49 16.79
N GLU A 100 17.93 6.31 15.73
CA GLU A 100 18.10 6.96 14.43
C GLU A 100 17.00 8.02 14.27
N PRO A 101 17.29 9.20 13.72
CA PRO A 101 16.30 10.25 13.47
C PRO A 101 15.42 9.86 12.26
N ILE A 102 14.57 8.85 12.46
CA ILE A 102 13.61 8.39 11.45
C ILE A 102 12.32 9.19 11.66
N SER A 103 11.83 9.79 10.58
CA SER A 103 10.54 10.46 10.55
C SER A 103 9.39 9.46 10.63
N ASP A 104 8.18 10.00 10.78
CA ASP A 104 6.95 9.22 10.73
C ASP A 104 6.78 8.54 9.35
N LEU A 105 6.95 7.21 9.30
CA LEU A 105 6.80 6.43 8.06
C LEU A 105 5.33 6.07 7.80
N GLU A 106 4.90 6.18 6.54
CA GLU A 106 3.55 5.85 6.09
C GLU A 106 3.51 4.48 5.40
N VAL A 107 2.36 3.81 5.47
CA VAL A 107 2.14 2.59 4.69
C VAL A 107 1.94 2.96 3.22
N VAL A 108 2.86 2.49 2.39
CA VAL A 108 2.80 2.63 0.92
C VAL A 108 1.86 1.59 0.31
N GLY A 109 1.87 0.37 0.85
CA GLY A 109 1.06 -0.71 0.33
C GLY A 109 1.36 -2.04 1.01
N THR A 110 0.49 -3.01 0.76
CA THR A 110 0.68 -4.40 1.19
C THR A 110 0.84 -5.31 -0.02
N CYS A 111 1.65 -6.36 0.13
CA CYS A 111 1.78 -7.40 -0.89
C CYS A 111 2.21 -8.71 -0.23
N ASN A 112 1.43 -9.78 -0.39
CA ASN A 112 1.77 -11.12 0.10
C ASN A 112 2.15 -11.16 1.60
N GLY A 113 1.50 -10.34 2.42
CA GLY A 113 1.79 -10.24 3.87
C GLY A 113 3.02 -9.40 4.24
N LEU A 114 3.67 -8.78 3.26
CA LEU A 114 4.63 -7.71 3.46
C LEU A 114 3.92 -6.36 3.45
N ILE A 115 4.45 -5.43 4.24
CA ILE A 115 4.03 -4.03 4.34
C ILE A 115 5.24 -3.19 3.93
N CYS A 116 5.08 -2.28 2.98
CA CYS A 116 6.11 -1.29 2.68
C CYS A 116 5.80 0.00 3.44
N LEU A 117 6.79 0.49 4.17
CA LEU A 117 6.74 1.77 4.88
C LEU A 117 7.73 2.74 4.22
N ALA A 118 7.31 3.97 3.95
CA ALA A 118 8.18 5.00 3.37
C ALA A 118 8.00 6.33 4.11
N PRO A 119 9.00 7.22 4.09
CA PRO A 119 8.79 8.59 4.53
C PRO A 119 7.63 9.25 3.78
N ASP A 120 6.97 10.17 4.45
CA ASP A 120 6.04 11.11 3.83
C ASP A 120 6.76 11.94 2.74
N LEU A 121 5.99 12.51 1.81
CA LEU A 121 6.41 13.19 0.58
C LEU A 121 7.50 14.25 0.79
N SER A 122 7.58 14.84 1.98
CA SER A 122 8.51 15.92 2.33
C SER A 122 9.83 15.46 2.95
N ASP A 123 9.94 14.20 3.37
CA ASP A 123 11.16 13.68 4.00
C ASP A 123 12.02 12.86 3.03
N ASN A 124 13.22 13.38 2.76
CA ASN A 124 14.22 12.76 1.90
C ASN A 124 15.26 11.92 2.65
N HIS A 125 15.22 11.90 3.98
CA HIS A 125 16.31 11.37 4.81
C HIS A 125 15.98 9.99 5.39
N SER A 126 14.71 9.72 5.71
CA SER A 126 14.35 8.45 6.32
C SER A 126 14.36 7.29 5.32
N PRO A 127 14.79 6.09 5.76
CA PRO A 127 14.82 4.94 4.87
C PRO A 127 13.42 4.39 4.63
N THR A 128 13.20 3.88 3.42
CA THR A 128 12.06 3.00 3.15
C THR A 128 12.31 1.64 3.83
N LEU A 129 11.26 1.01 4.34
CA LEU A 129 11.30 -0.29 5.01
C LEU A 129 10.35 -1.29 4.34
N ILE A 130 10.78 -2.54 4.26
CA ILE A 130 9.89 -3.67 3.95
C ILE A 130 9.72 -4.48 5.23
N TRP A 131 8.48 -4.66 5.67
CA TRP A 131 8.13 -5.19 6.97
C TRP A 131 7.25 -6.44 6.85
N ASN A 132 7.65 -7.53 7.50
CA ASN A 132 6.78 -8.67 7.78
C ASN A 132 6.44 -8.72 9.28
N PRO A 133 5.21 -8.35 9.69
CA PRO A 133 4.78 -8.39 11.09
C PRO A 133 4.66 -9.80 11.66
N CYS A 134 4.31 -10.79 10.83
CA CYS A 134 4.04 -12.17 11.27
C CYS A 134 5.28 -12.85 11.82
N ILE A 135 6.43 -12.61 11.18
CA ILE A 135 7.73 -13.14 11.61
C ILE A 135 8.58 -12.11 12.35
N ARG A 136 8.07 -10.88 12.53
CA ARG A 136 8.75 -9.74 13.17
C ARG A 136 10.10 -9.43 12.56
N LYS A 137 10.12 -9.33 11.24
CA LYS A 137 11.31 -8.95 10.49
C LYS A 137 11.09 -7.71 9.65
N ILE A 138 12.15 -6.93 9.49
CA ILE A 138 12.21 -5.78 8.60
C ILE A 138 13.45 -5.86 7.71
N VAL A 139 13.38 -5.27 6.53
CA VAL A 139 14.53 -4.93 5.70
C VAL A 139 14.55 -3.41 5.56
N ILE A 140 15.61 -2.78 6.04
CA ILE A 140 15.86 -1.34 5.86
C ILE A 140 16.51 -1.18 4.50
N LEU A 141 15.90 -0.38 3.62
CA LEU A 141 16.44 -0.14 2.29
C LEU A 141 17.63 0.83 2.37
N PRO A 142 18.68 0.63 1.55
CA PRO A 142 19.76 1.59 1.45
C PRO A 142 19.24 2.91 0.87
N SER A 143 19.95 4.01 1.09
CA SER A 143 19.59 5.30 0.50
C SER A 143 19.52 5.19 -1.04
N PRO A 144 18.46 5.72 -1.67
CA PRO A 144 18.35 5.72 -3.12
C PRO A 144 19.44 6.61 -3.75
N PRO A 145 19.81 6.36 -5.03
CA PRO A 145 20.72 7.24 -5.75
C PRO A 145 20.20 8.68 -5.78
N ALA A 146 21.10 9.66 -5.66
CA ALA A 146 20.71 11.06 -5.71
C ALA A 146 20.11 11.43 -7.07
N CYS A 147 18.89 11.98 -7.07
CA CYS A 147 18.18 12.37 -8.31
C CYS A 147 18.54 13.78 -8.78
N PHE A 148 18.66 14.74 -7.86
CA PHE A 148 18.81 16.16 -8.16
C PHE A 148 19.83 16.83 -7.25
N THR A 149 20.67 17.69 -7.82
CA THR A 149 21.76 18.40 -7.13
C THR A 149 21.29 19.65 -6.38
N SER A 150 20.16 20.24 -6.77
CA SER A 150 19.58 21.40 -6.08
C SER A 150 18.68 20.98 -4.91
N THR A 151 18.78 21.73 -3.82
CA THR A 151 17.95 21.64 -2.61
C THR A 151 17.03 22.86 -2.46
N GLN A 152 16.94 23.71 -3.49
CA GLN A 152 16.22 24.99 -3.40
C GLN A 152 14.69 24.85 -3.50
N TYR A 153 14.20 23.72 -4.03
CA TYR A 153 12.76 23.47 -4.20
C TYR A 153 12.32 22.24 -3.40
N ASP A 154 11.09 22.29 -2.90
CA ASP A 154 10.40 21.13 -2.34
C ASP A 154 10.34 20.02 -3.40
N LYS A 155 10.51 18.76 -3.02
CA LYS A 155 10.43 17.61 -3.94
C LYS A 155 9.20 16.80 -3.57
N TYR A 156 8.52 16.24 -4.55
CA TYR A 156 7.48 15.24 -4.30
C TYR A 156 8.08 13.85 -4.51
N ILE A 157 7.84 12.94 -3.55
CA ILE A 157 8.25 11.55 -3.68
C ILE A 157 7.05 10.64 -3.54
N GLU A 158 6.67 9.99 -4.63
CA GLU A 158 5.64 8.96 -4.62
C GLU A 158 6.30 7.58 -4.57
N HIS A 159 5.74 6.69 -3.75
CA HIS A 159 6.22 5.32 -3.62
C HIS A 159 5.13 4.34 -4.05
N GLY A 160 5.53 3.22 -4.65
CA GLY A 160 4.68 2.07 -4.91
C GLY A 160 5.37 0.78 -4.48
N PHE A 161 4.59 -0.20 -4.03
CA PHE A 161 5.14 -1.48 -3.58
C PHE A 161 4.37 -2.65 -4.17
N GLY A 162 5.08 -3.64 -4.68
CA GLY A 162 4.45 -4.80 -5.30
C GLY A 162 5.41 -5.94 -5.58
N TYR A 163 4.88 -6.95 -6.26
CA TYR A 163 5.56 -8.22 -6.51
C TYR A 163 5.69 -8.49 -8.01
N ASP A 164 6.92 -8.79 -8.42
CA ASP A 164 7.29 -9.33 -9.72
C ASP A 164 7.22 -10.87 -9.65
N SER A 165 6.16 -11.43 -10.21
CA SER A 165 5.95 -12.87 -10.25
C SER A 165 6.89 -13.60 -11.21
N HIS A 166 7.46 -12.91 -12.20
CA HIS A 166 8.38 -13.50 -13.16
C HIS A 166 9.75 -13.75 -12.53
N SER A 167 10.27 -12.79 -11.76
CA SER A 167 11.56 -12.94 -11.09
C SER A 167 11.46 -13.36 -9.62
N ASN A 168 10.25 -13.59 -9.10
CA ASN A 168 10.00 -13.87 -7.67
C ASN A 168 10.64 -12.80 -6.76
N ASP A 169 10.36 -11.54 -7.07
CA ASP A 169 10.98 -10.40 -6.41
C ASP A 169 9.95 -9.40 -5.91
N TYR A 170 10.23 -8.78 -4.77
CA TYR A 170 9.45 -7.66 -4.27
C TYR A 170 10.18 -6.38 -4.62
N LYS A 171 9.47 -5.44 -5.24
CA LYS A 171 10.08 -4.19 -5.69
C LYS A 171 9.37 -2.99 -5.08
N VAL A 172 10.15 -1.94 -4.86
CA VAL A 172 9.65 -0.62 -4.47
C VAL A 172 9.91 0.33 -5.63
N LEU A 173 8.85 0.91 -6.18
CA LEU A 173 8.91 2.03 -7.10
C LEU A 173 9.04 3.33 -6.30
N ARG A 174 9.90 4.22 -6.75
CA ARG A 174 10.09 5.55 -6.20
C ARG A 174 10.12 6.56 -7.34
N ILE A 175 9.16 7.46 -7.39
CA ILE A 175 9.05 8.53 -8.37
C ILE A 175 9.39 9.83 -7.66
N VAL A 176 10.44 10.52 -8.11
CA VAL A 176 10.84 11.81 -7.56
C VAL A 176 10.62 12.89 -8.58
N THR A 177 9.86 13.89 -8.19
CA THR A 177 9.47 14.97 -9.08
C THR A 177 9.87 16.31 -8.47
N LEU A 178 10.56 17.13 -9.27
CA LEU A 178 10.74 18.53 -8.96
C LEU A 178 9.54 19.34 -9.45
N PRO A 179 8.87 20.11 -8.57
CA PRO A 179 7.90 21.10 -9.00
C PRO A 179 8.56 22.09 -9.96
N ASP A 180 7.73 22.60 -10.87
CA ASP A 180 8.13 23.57 -11.89
C ASP A 180 8.70 24.83 -11.22
N ASP A 181 9.86 25.29 -11.69
CA ASP A 181 10.26 26.67 -11.47
C ASP A 181 9.61 27.46 -12.62
N HIS A 182 8.60 28.27 -12.30
CA HIS A 182 7.80 29.09 -13.21
C HIS A 182 8.60 29.96 -14.22
N SER A 183 9.92 29.91 -14.19
CA SER A 183 10.84 30.66 -15.05
C SER A 183 11.25 29.97 -16.35
N ASP A 184 11.09 28.65 -16.50
CA ASP A 184 11.42 27.95 -17.75
C ASP A 184 10.41 26.85 -18.06
N LEU A 185 10.04 26.69 -19.34
CA LEU A 185 9.13 25.65 -19.88
C LEU A 185 9.63 24.19 -19.66
N SER A 186 10.56 23.96 -18.72
CA SER A 186 10.97 22.63 -18.29
C SER A 186 9.82 21.95 -17.56
N ARG A 187 9.19 21.02 -18.28
CA ARG A 187 8.37 19.93 -17.71
C ARG A 187 8.97 19.43 -16.40
N PHE A 188 8.11 19.00 -15.48
CA PHE A 188 8.50 18.33 -14.24
C PHE A 188 9.68 17.38 -14.50
N ALA A 189 10.80 17.64 -13.83
CA ALA A 189 11.92 16.72 -13.91
C ALA A 189 11.56 15.51 -13.05
N THR A 190 11.17 14.43 -13.70
CA THR A 190 10.76 13.17 -13.06
C THR A 190 11.88 12.15 -13.16
N VAL A 191 12.32 11.63 -12.01
CA VAL A 191 13.28 10.52 -11.93
C VAL A 191 12.59 9.33 -11.30
N VAL A 192 12.60 8.20 -12.00
CA VAL A 192 12.00 6.95 -11.53
C VAL A 192 13.09 5.97 -11.13
N GLN A 193 12.95 5.42 -9.93
CA GLN A 193 13.88 4.46 -9.35
C GLN A 193 13.11 3.23 -8.86
N VAL A 194 13.72 2.06 -9.03
CA VAL A 194 13.17 0.78 -8.60
C VAL A 194 14.17 0.10 -7.69
N TYR A 195 13.76 -0.24 -6.48
CA TYR A 195 14.51 -1.13 -5.62
C TYR A 195 14.08 -2.57 -5.86
N SER A 196 15.05 -3.48 -6.01
CA SER A 196 14.82 -4.92 -6.04
C SER A 196 15.24 -5.52 -4.70
N LEU A 197 14.32 -6.23 -4.03
CA LEU A 197 14.61 -6.89 -2.77
C LEU A 197 15.56 -8.06 -2.93
N ALA A 198 15.38 -8.86 -3.98
CA ALA A 198 16.24 -9.97 -4.32
C ALA A 198 17.68 -9.54 -4.63
N ARG A 199 17.86 -8.39 -5.30
CA ARG A 199 19.20 -7.85 -5.63
C ARG A 199 19.78 -6.94 -4.56
N ALA A 200 18.96 -6.52 -3.60
CA ALA A 200 19.28 -5.57 -2.55
C ALA A 200 19.88 -4.25 -3.07
N SER A 201 19.35 -3.74 -4.18
CA SER A 201 19.90 -2.55 -4.85
C SER A 201 18.83 -1.71 -5.54
N TRP A 202 19.06 -0.40 -5.55
CA TRP A 202 18.32 0.54 -6.39
C TRP A 202 18.85 0.57 -7.81
N LYS A 203 17.94 0.74 -8.77
CA LYS A 203 18.21 1.04 -10.17
C LYS A 203 17.43 2.28 -10.56
N THR A 204 18.07 3.22 -11.25
CA THR A 204 17.37 4.36 -11.88
C THR A 204 16.96 3.94 -13.29
N LEU A 205 15.72 4.22 -13.68
CA LEU A 205 15.23 3.93 -15.02
C LEU A 205 15.74 4.98 -16.01
N ASP A 206 15.91 4.56 -17.26
CA ASP A 206 16.30 5.46 -18.34
C ASP A 206 15.16 6.45 -18.62
N ALA A 207 15.47 7.73 -18.85
CA ALA A 207 14.46 8.74 -19.12
C ALA A 207 13.61 8.42 -20.37
N SER A 208 14.13 7.63 -21.32
CA SER A 208 13.40 7.21 -22.52
C SER A 208 12.22 6.26 -22.26
N VAL A 209 12.20 5.57 -21.11
CA VAL A 209 11.09 4.67 -20.73
C VAL A 209 10.13 5.31 -19.73
N VAL A 210 10.44 6.51 -19.23
CA VAL A 210 9.58 7.27 -18.32
C VAL A 210 8.62 8.12 -19.16
N PRO A 211 7.29 8.01 -18.95
CA PRO A 211 6.33 8.83 -19.66
C PRO A 211 6.58 10.32 -19.41
N VAL A 212 6.49 11.11 -20.47
CA VAL A 212 6.78 12.55 -20.45
C VAL A 212 5.74 13.33 -19.62
N ASP A 213 4.54 12.79 -19.53
CA ASP A 213 3.39 13.28 -18.78
C ASP A 213 3.32 12.72 -17.35
N LEU A 214 4.25 11.84 -16.96
CA LEU A 214 4.37 11.34 -15.59
C LEU A 214 4.92 12.45 -14.70
N GLN A 215 4.10 12.88 -13.75
CA GLN A 215 4.45 13.95 -12.85
C GLN A 215 4.57 13.45 -11.42
N GLY A 216 3.96 12.32 -11.10
CA GLY A 216 3.81 11.90 -9.71
C GLY A 216 2.99 12.90 -8.90
N GLY A 217 2.74 12.58 -7.65
CA GLY A 217 2.09 13.52 -6.74
C GLY A 217 1.59 12.90 -5.46
N PRO A 218 0.79 13.64 -4.67
CA PRO A 218 0.10 13.11 -3.50
C PRO A 218 -1.07 12.22 -3.94
N GLY A 219 -0.76 11.13 -4.63
CA GLY A 219 -1.69 10.13 -5.15
C GLY A 219 -1.59 8.82 -4.39
N ILE A 220 -2.58 7.94 -4.60
CA ILE A 220 -2.52 6.56 -4.14
C ILE A 220 -1.92 5.72 -5.26
N VAL A 221 -0.84 4.99 -4.96
CA VAL A 221 -0.30 3.95 -5.84
C VAL A 221 -0.79 2.57 -5.39
N LEU A 222 -1.49 1.86 -6.26
CA LEU A 222 -2.08 0.56 -5.95
C LEU A 222 -1.43 -0.57 -6.72
N PHE A 223 -0.96 -1.58 -6.01
CA PHE A 223 -0.54 -2.84 -6.63
C PHE A 223 -1.73 -3.76 -6.88
N LEU A 224 -1.89 -4.17 -8.14
CA LEU A 224 -2.93 -5.10 -8.58
C LEU A 224 -2.43 -5.86 -9.82
N ASN A 225 -2.64 -7.18 -9.87
CA ASN A 225 -2.36 -8.01 -11.04
C ASN A 225 -0.96 -7.83 -11.66
N GLY A 226 0.07 -7.68 -10.82
CA GLY A 226 1.46 -7.54 -11.25
C GLY A 226 1.88 -6.12 -11.65
N SER A 227 0.96 -5.15 -11.62
CA SER A 227 1.23 -3.76 -11.97
C SER A 227 0.87 -2.79 -10.83
N LEU A 228 1.61 -1.70 -10.72
CA LEU A 228 1.22 -0.53 -9.94
C LEU A 228 0.31 0.37 -10.79
N HIS A 229 -0.67 0.99 -10.17
CA HIS A 229 -1.62 1.89 -10.82
C HIS A 229 -1.71 3.20 -10.03
N MET A 230 -1.66 4.32 -10.73
CA MET A 230 -1.74 5.67 -10.14
C MET A 230 -2.51 6.59 -11.07
N LEU A 231 -3.14 7.61 -10.51
CA LEU A 231 -3.82 8.65 -11.30
C LEU A 231 -2.85 9.78 -11.60
N GLU A 232 -2.77 10.14 -12.88
CA GLU A 232 -1.91 11.19 -13.39
C GLU A 232 -2.76 12.20 -14.18
N VAL A 233 -2.26 13.43 -14.31
CA VAL A 233 -2.99 14.52 -14.99
C VAL A 233 -2.17 15.05 -16.15
N ARG A 234 -2.72 14.99 -17.36
CA ARG A 234 -2.11 15.60 -18.55
C ARG A 234 -2.47 17.07 -18.63
N PHE A 235 -1.65 17.94 -18.07
CA PHE A 235 -1.89 19.37 -18.13
C PHE A 235 -1.81 19.91 -19.55
N SER A 236 -2.75 20.81 -19.87
CA SER A 236 -2.62 21.66 -21.04
C SER A 236 -1.77 22.88 -20.68
N VAL A 237 -0.85 23.27 -21.56
CA VAL A 237 -0.01 24.46 -21.37
C VAL A 237 -0.56 25.59 -22.22
N GLY A 238 -0.80 26.74 -21.61
CA GLY A 238 -1.27 27.95 -22.28
C GLY A 238 -0.59 29.20 -21.72
N TYR A 239 -0.49 30.25 -22.52
CA TYR A 239 0.00 31.54 -22.04
C TYR A 239 -1.09 32.25 -21.23
N ASP A 240 -0.76 32.68 -20.02
CA ASP A 240 -1.62 33.50 -19.18
C ASP A 240 -1.27 34.98 -19.38
N ASP A 241 -2.12 35.70 -20.13
CA ASP A 241 -1.93 37.14 -20.36
C ASP A 241 -1.97 37.96 -19.04
N HIS A 242 -2.58 37.45 -17.96
CA HIS A 242 -2.68 38.16 -16.69
C HIS A 242 -1.44 37.98 -15.80
N ALA A 243 -0.82 36.80 -15.84
CA ALA A 243 0.39 36.50 -15.10
C ALA A 243 1.67 36.76 -15.93
N ASP A 244 1.53 37.07 -17.23
CA ASP A 244 2.62 37.27 -18.20
C ASP A 244 3.57 36.05 -18.25
N GLU A 245 3.01 34.86 -18.10
CA GLU A 245 3.75 33.59 -18.03
C GLU A 245 2.95 32.44 -18.63
N TYR A 246 3.63 31.35 -19.00
CA TYR A 246 2.94 30.11 -19.40
C TYR A 246 2.43 29.37 -18.16
N CYS A 247 1.12 29.17 -18.09
CA CYS A 247 0.47 28.44 -17.01
C CYS A 247 0.02 27.05 -17.47
N LYS A 248 0.01 26.11 -16.52
CA LYS A 248 -0.65 24.81 -16.68
C LYS A 248 -2.12 24.98 -16.29
N TYR A 249 -3.01 24.65 -17.22
CA TYR A 249 -4.44 24.61 -16.98
C TYR A 249 -4.92 23.16 -16.98
N GLY A 250 -6.09 22.95 -16.37
CA GLY A 250 -6.72 21.65 -16.15
C GLY A 250 -6.49 20.63 -17.28
N GLY A 251 -6.32 19.38 -16.88
CA GLY A 251 -5.89 18.30 -17.77
C GLY A 251 -6.85 17.13 -17.83
N ASP A 252 -6.65 16.28 -18.83
CA ASP A 252 -7.31 14.98 -18.86
C ASP A 252 -6.56 14.05 -17.89
N THR A 253 -7.30 13.53 -16.92
CA THR A 253 -6.81 12.54 -15.96
C THR A 253 -6.72 11.19 -16.66
N PHE A 254 -5.69 10.42 -16.35
CA PHE A 254 -5.51 9.06 -16.87
C PHE A 254 -4.99 8.14 -15.75
N ILE A 255 -5.10 6.82 -15.96
CA ILE A 255 -4.50 5.85 -15.05
C ILE A 255 -3.17 5.41 -15.67
N ALA A 256 -2.06 5.84 -15.08
CA ALA A 256 -0.76 5.28 -15.40
C ALA A 256 -0.63 3.89 -14.75
N SER A 257 -0.06 2.94 -15.48
CA SER A 257 0.33 1.64 -14.95
C SER A 257 1.85 1.47 -15.02
N PHE A 258 2.42 0.73 -14.08
CA PHE A 258 3.82 0.33 -14.10
C PHE A 258 3.90 -1.17 -13.84
N ASP A 259 4.32 -1.92 -14.86
CA ASP A 259 4.42 -3.38 -14.78
C ASP A 259 5.68 -3.79 -14.02
N MET A 260 5.51 -4.56 -12.94
CA MET A 260 6.60 -4.87 -12.02
C MET A 260 7.63 -5.84 -12.60
N ALA A 261 7.25 -6.63 -13.62
CA ALA A 261 8.12 -7.62 -14.26
C ALA A 261 8.98 -7.01 -15.36
N THR A 262 8.36 -6.24 -16.23
CA THR A 262 8.99 -5.59 -17.39
C THR A 262 9.62 -4.25 -17.03
N GLU A 263 9.24 -3.63 -15.92
CA GLU A 263 9.64 -2.28 -15.49
C GLU A 263 9.28 -1.21 -16.54
N LEU A 264 8.16 -1.41 -17.24
CA LEU A 264 7.64 -0.49 -18.26
C LEU A 264 6.36 0.18 -17.79
N PHE A 265 6.21 1.44 -18.18
CA PHE A 265 4.97 2.17 -18.01
C PHE A 265 3.97 1.86 -19.11
N GLY A 266 2.70 1.85 -18.74
CA GLY A 266 1.56 1.77 -19.63
C GLY A 266 0.45 2.70 -19.19
N GLU A 267 -0.67 2.63 -19.89
CA GLU A 267 -1.86 3.39 -19.59
C GLU A 267 -3.07 2.46 -19.56
N VAL A 268 -3.91 2.64 -18.55
CA VAL A 268 -5.23 2.02 -18.47
C VAL A 268 -6.26 3.09 -18.82
N MET A 269 -7.01 2.85 -19.90
CA MET A 269 -8.04 3.77 -20.34
C MET A 269 -9.15 3.87 -19.29
N MET A 270 -9.46 5.10 -18.88
CA MET A 270 -10.58 5.40 -18.01
C MET A 270 -11.82 5.81 -18.81
N PRO A 271 -13.03 5.75 -18.22
CA PRO A 271 -14.24 6.24 -18.87
C PRO A 271 -14.12 7.73 -19.23
N GLU A 272 -14.47 8.10 -20.46
CA GLU A 272 -14.44 9.51 -20.95
C GLU A 272 -15.21 10.46 -20.03
N ALA A 273 -16.33 9.99 -19.45
CA ALA A 273 -17.14 10.74 -18.51
C ALA A 273 -16.40 11.16 -17.23
N LEU A 274 -15.24 10.56 -16.94
CA LEU A 274 -14.44 10.77 -15.74
C LEU A 274 -13.16 11.59 -15.97
N GLN A 275 -12.63 11.67 -17.19
CA GLN A 275 -11.30 12.24 -17.47
C GLN A 275 -11.07 13.66 -16.92
N ARG A 276 -12.10 14.51 -16.87
CA ARG A 276 -12.00 15.90 -16.37
C ARG A 276 -12.56 16.09 -14.97
N ASN A 277 -12.71 15.01 -14.21
CA ASN A 277 -13.26 15.06 -12.87
C ASN A 277 -12.19 14.72 -11.84
N ARG A 278 -12.39 15.20 -10.61
CA ARG A 278 -11.56 14.80 -9.48
C ARG A 278 -11.86 13.35 -9.12
N CYS A 279 -10.90 12.47 -9.36
CA CYS A 279 -11.01 11.05 -9.06
C CYS A 279 -9.94 10.58 -8.07
N THR A 280 -10.28 9.55 -7.30
CA THR A 280 -9.29 8.68 -6.63
C THR A 280 -9.45 7.25 -7.14
N ILE A 281 -8.38 6.46 -7.00
CA ILE A 281 -8.36 5.06 -7.40
C ILE A 281 -8.43 4.16 -6.16
N SER A 282 -9.06 3.00 -6.30
CA SER A 282 -9.14 1.99 -5.24
C SER A 282 -9.21 0.58 -5.84
N LYS A 283 -9.02 -0.45 -5.00
CA LYS A 283 -9.21 -1.85 -5.38
C LYS A 283 -10.64 -2.30 -5.10
N TYR A 284 -11.25 -2.99 -6.04
CA TYR A 284 -12.56 -3.61 -5.89
C TYR A 284 -12.49 -5.08 -6.30
N GLY A 285 -12.38 -5.96 -5.30
CA GLY A 285 -12.00 -7.36 -5.52
C GLY A 285 -10.64 -7.43 -6.21
N ASP A 286 -10.59 -8.15 -7.33
CA ASP A 286 -9.37 -8.33 -8.14
C ASP A 286 -9.29 -7.34 -9.31
N SER A 287 -10.01 -6.21 -9.23
CA SER A 287 -10.07 -5.18 -10.27
C SER A 287 -9.97 -3.75 -9.72
N LEU A 288 -9.99 -2.77 -10.63
CA LEU A 288 -9.89 -1.34 -10.32
C LEU A 288 -11.26 -0.71 -10.10
N ALA A 289 -11.30 0.25 -9.17
CA ALA A 289 -12.40 1.18 -8.98
C ALA A 289 -11.91 2.63 -9.13
N LEU A 290 -12.77 3.46 -9.71
CA LEU A 290 -12.62 4.91 -9.74
C LEU A 290 -13.73 5.53 -8.90
N ILE A 291 -13.33 6.44 -8.01
CA ILE A 291 -14.21 7.19 -7.15
C ILE A 291 -14.21 8.62 -7.67
N LYS A 292 -15.31 9.05 -8.28
CA LYS A 292 -15.50 10.43 -8.72
C LYS A 292 -16.09 11.24 -7.57
N HIS A 293 -15.36 12.24 -7.12
CA HIS A 293 -15.78 13.13 -6.04
C HIS A 293 -16.61 14.28 -6.60
N TYR A 294 -17.69 14.63 -5.91
CA TYR A 294 -18.45 15.85 -6.21
C TYR A 294 -17.90 17.03 -5.41
N ASP A 295 -18.07 18.24 -5.96
CA ASP A 295 -17.73 19.46 -5.23
C ASP A 295 -18.60 19.61 -3.97
N TYR A 296 -18.07 20.33 -2.98
CA TYR A 296 -18.77 20.68 -1.73
C TYR A 296 -19.27 19.48 -0.91
N ASN A 297 -18.50 18.40 -0.86
CA ASN A 297 -18.76 17.21 -0.05
C ASN A 297 -20.17 16.61 -0.24
N CYS A 298 -20.68 16.62 -1.48
CA CYS A 298 -22.00 16.08 -1.81
C CYS A 298 -22.00 14.55 -2.04
N GLY A 299 -20.90 13.88 -1.69
CA GLY A 299 -20.69 12.44 -1.90
C GLY A 299 -19.84 12.13 -3.13
N CYS A 300 -19.99 10.92 -3.66
CA CYS A 300 -19.21 10.43 -4.79
C CYS A 300 -19.97 9.40 -5.65
N ASP A 301 -19.51 9.24 -6.90
CA ASP A 301 -19.89 8.14 -7.78
C ASP A 301 -18.78 7.10 -7.82
N ILE A 302 -19.16 5.82 -7.71
CA ILE A 302 -18.23 4.70 -7.80
C ILE A 302 -18.41 4.00 -9.14
N TRP A 303 -17.32 3.88 -9.86
CA TRP A 303 -17.18 3.12 -11.11
C TRP A 303 -16.21 1.98 -10.88
N VAL A 304 -16.50 0.82 -11.45
CA VAL A 304 -15.64 -0.37 -11.34
C VAL A 304 -15.38 -0.96 -12.71
N MET A 305 -14.16 -1.40 -12.93
CA MET A 305 -13.78 -2.18 -14.10
C MET A 305 -14.20 -3.63 -13.81
N LYS A 306 -15.27 -4.13 -14.45
CA LYS A 306 -15.76 -5.50 -14.13
C LYS A 306 -14.75 -6.58 -14.46
N GLU A 307 -13.97 -6.37 -15.52
CA GLU A 307 -12.93 -7.28 -15.99
C GLU A 307 -11.62 -6.51 -16.08
N TYR A 308 -10.66 -6.85 -15.21
CA TYR A 308 -9.38 -6.14 -15.16
C TYR A 308 -8.68 -6.10 -16.52
N GLY A 309 -8.22 -4.92 -16.92
CA GLY A 309 -7.56 -4.68 -18.20
C GLY A 309 -8.51 -4.51 -19.40
N VAL A 310 -9.83 -4.70 -19.23
CA VAL A 310 -10.82 -4.54 -20.30
C VAL A 310 -11.52 -3.19 -20.16
N THR A 311 -11.18 -2.24 -21.03
CA THR A 311 -11.66 -0.85 -20.98
C THR A 311 -13.18 -0.76 -21.07
N GLU A 312 -13.79 -1.54 -21.95
CA GLU A 312 -15.23 -1.56 -22.18
C GLU A 312 -16.02 -2.13 -20.99
N SER A 313 -15.32 -2.74 -20.01
CA SER A 313 -15.93 -3.33 -18.82
C SER A 313 -16.17 -2.33 -17.68
N TRP A 314 -15.75 -1.07 -17.84
CA TRP A 314 -16.06 -0.02 -16.88
C TRP A 314 -17.57 0.16 -16.76
N THR A 315 -18.07 -0.01 -15.55
CA THR A 315 -19.49 0.18 -15.23
C THR A 315 -19.62 1.18 -14.09
N TYR A 316 -20.68 1.98 -14.16
CA TYR A 316 -21.19 2.64 -12.97
C TYR A 316 -21.71 1.59 -11.99
N LEU A 317 -21.39 1.73 -10.69
CA LEU A 317 -21.84 0.81 -9.66
C LEU A 317 -22.93 1.44 -8.78
N TYR A 318 -22.64 2.55 -8.10
CA TYR A 318 -23.62 3.31 -7.31
C TYR A 318 -23.08 4.68 -6.87
N LYS A 319 -24.00 5.51 -6.38
CA LYS A 319 -23.73 6.79 -5.71
C LYS A 319 -23.73 6.61 -4.20
N ILE A 320 -22.76 7.23 -3.55
CA ILE A 320 -22.76 7.49 -2.10
C ILE A 320 -23.11 8.96 -1.92
N ALA A 321 -24.11 9.23 -1.08
CA ALA A 321 -24.51 10.58 -0.71
C ALA A 321 -24.06 10.86 0.73
N GLY A 322 -23.66 12.10 1.00
CA GLY A 322 -23.28 12.53 2.34
C GLY A 322 -21.94 13.26 2.36
N ASP A 323 -21.68 13.90 3.50
CA ASP A 323 -20.46 14.64 3.80
C ASP A 323 -19.37 13.64 4.24
N HIS A 324 -18.68 13.09 3.25
CA HIS A 324 -17.62 12.10 3.43
C HIS A 324 -16.38 12.58 2.69
N ASP A 325 -15.29 12.81 3.42
CA ASP A 325 -14.07 13.37 2.82
C ASP A 325 -13.17 12.31 2.16
N TYR A 326 -13.20 11.06 2.66
CA TYR A 326 -12.25 10.02 2.22
C TYR A 326 -12.87 8.62 2.18
N ILE A 327 -12.58 7.88 1.10
CA ILE A 327 -12.89 6.45 0.96
C ILE A 327 -11.60 5.67 1.10
N TYR A 328 -11.55 4.80 2.09
CA TYR A 328 -10.39 3.93 2.33
C TYR A 328 -10.36 2.73 1.38
N GLY A 329 -11.53 2.27 0.92
CA GLY A 329 -11.65 1.17 -0.03
C GLY A 329 -12.90 0.35 0.22
N PHE A 330 -12.84 -0.94 -0.13
CA PHE A 330 -13.98 -1.84 -0.12
C PHE A 330 -13.67 -3.10 0.68
N LYS A 331 -14.69 -3.57 1.41
CA LYS A 331 -14.71 -4.92 1.98
C LYS A 331 -15.04 -5.94 0.90
N ARG A 332 -14.69 -7.21 1.11
CA ARG A 332 -15.03 -8.28 0.14
C ARG A 332 -16.52 -8.50 -0.03
N CYS A 333 -17.32 -8.23 1.01
CA CYS A 333 -18.78 -8.26 0.91
C CYS A 333 -19.36 -7.15 0.01
N GLY A 334 -18.53 -6.21 -0.47
CA GLY A 334 -18.90 -5.11 -1.35
C GLY A 334 -19.33 -3.83 -0.61
N GLU A 335 -19.27 -3.84 0.73
CA GLU A 335 -19.45 -2.63 1.55
C GLU A 335 -18.29 -1.65 1.34
N VAL A 336 -18.61 -0.36 1.38
CA VAL A 336 -17.63 0.71 1.21
C VAL A 336 -17.18 1.21 2.56
N VAL A 337 -15.88 1.35 2.73
CA VAL A 337 -15.28 1.85 3.95
C VAL A 337 -14.82 3.29 3.76
N LEU A 338 -15.33 4.19 4.59
CA LEU A 338 -15.13 5.62 4.42
C LEU A 338 -15.01 6.35 5.77
N SER A 339 -14.47 7.56 5.70
CA SER A 339 -14.31 8.45 6.86
C SER A 339 -15.60 9.22 7.10
N GLU A 340 -16.06 9.21 8.34
CA GLU A 340 -17.12 10.11 8.80
C GLU A 340 -16.53 11.07 9.83
N PHE A 341 -16.61 12.37 9.56
CA PHE A 341 -16.18 13.40 10.49
C PHE A 341 -17.31 13.78 11.44
N ASN A 342 -16.97 14.03 12.69
CA ASN A 342 -17.87 14.74 13.59
C ASN A 342 -17.61 16.25 13.52
N ASN A 343 -18.52 17.04 14.09
CA ASN A 343 -18.42 18.51 14.17
C ASN A 343 -17.16 19.04 14.89
N HIS A 344 -16.32 18.17 15.45
CA HIS A 344 -15.06 18.51 16.11
C HIS A 344 -13.83 18.13 15.27
N GLY A 345 -14.00 17.81 13.98
CA GLY A 345 -12.91 17.46 13.07
C GLY A 345 -12.28 16.09 13.33
N ARG A 346 -12.91 15.22 14.15
CA ARG A 346 -12.44 13.85 14.34
C ARG A 346 -13.10 12.93 13.34
N SER A 347 -12.30 12.18 12.58
CA SER A 347 -12.81 11.14 11.70
C SER A 347 -12.95 9.81 12.43
N ARG A 348 -13.93 9.01 12.02
CA ARG A 348 -14.02 7.59 12.34
C ARG A 348 -14.24 6.79 11.07
N MET A 349 -13.83 5.54 11.06
CA MET A 349 -14.15 4.63 9.96
C MET A 349 -15.55 4.05 10.12
N ILE A 350 -16.33 4.12 9.03
CA ILE A 350 -17.62 3.46 8.91
C ILE A 350 -17.62 2.55 7.67
N SER A 351 -18.35 1.43 7.78
CA SER A 351 -18.69 0.55 6.67
C SER A 351 -20.12 0.88 6.25
N LEU A 352 -20.34 1.10 4.95
CA LEU A 352 -21.63 1.38 4.35
C LEU A 352 -21.99 0.25 3.37
N ASP A 353 -23.11 -0.42 3.61
CA ASP A 353 -23.71 -1.28 2.59
C ASP A 353 -24.37 -0.41 1.53
N PRO A 354 -23.86 -0.39 0.28
CA PRO A 354 -24.41 0.46 -0.76
C PRO A 354 -25.82 0.08 -1.20
N LYS A 355 -26.26 -1.17 -0.95
CA LYS A 355 -27.59 -1.69 -1.32
C LYS A 355 -28.62 -1.38 -0.24
N THR A 356 -28.34 -1.72 1.01
CA THR A 356 -29.28 -1.53 2.13
C THR A 356 -29.18 -0.16 2.78
N LYS A 357 -28.10 0.59 2.50
CA LYS A 357 -27.73 1.86 3.15
C LYS A 357 -27.49 1.74 4.66
N GLN A 358 -27.29 0.52 5.16
CA GLN A 358 -26.92 0.30 6.55
C GLN A 358 -25.48 0.74 6.78
N VAL A 359 -25.27 1.39 7.93
CA VAL A 359 -23.96 1.92 8.34
C VAL A 359 -23.52 1.20 9.62
N GLN A 360 -22.31 0.68 9.61
CA GLN A 360 -21.66 0.10 10.78
C GLN A 360 -20.41 0.93 11.14
N VAL A 361 -20.28 1.27 12.41
CA VAL A 361 -19.09 1.99 12.92
C VAL A 361 -18.11 0.97 13.47
N PHE A 362 -16.84 1.07 13.10
CA PHE A 362 -15.82 0.14 13.60
C PHE A 362 -14.47 0.79 13.91
N GLY A 363 -14.16 1.96 13.35
CA GLY A 363 -12.95 2.71 13.70
C GLY A 363 -13.06 3.37 15.09
N ASN A 364 -11.95 3.44 15.81
CA ASN A 364 -11.90 4.17 17.08
C ASN A 364 -11.74 5.68 16.82
N LYS A 365 -12.65 6.48 17.37
CA LYS A 365 -12.75 7.95 17.19
C LYS A 365 -11.55 8.75 17.72
N ASP A 366 -10.65 8.11 18.45
CA ASP A 366 -9.43 8.72 18.97
C ASP A 366 -8.28 8.72 17.95
N TYR A 367 -8.44 8.09 16.79
CA TYR A 367 -7.42 7.99 15.74
C TYR A 367 -7.91 8.52 14.39
N THR A 368 -6.98 9.07 13.62
CA THR A 368 -7.20 9.40 12.21
C THR A 368 -6.61 8.28 11.36
N TYR A 369 -7.49 7.50 10.73
CA TYR A 369 -7.07 6.45 9.81
C TYR A 369 -6.62 7.08 8.49
N TYR A 370 -5.62 6.49 7.85
CA TYR A 370 -5.10 6.95 6.56
C TYR A 370 -4.88 5.82 5.55
N PHE A 371 -4.92 4.55 5.99
CA PHE A 371 -4.68 3.40 5.12
C PHE A 371 -5.58 2.22 5.49
N MET A 372 -6.10 1.55 4.46
CA MET A 372 -6.74 0.24 4.55
C MET A 372 -6.37 -0.61 3.34
N ASP A 373 -5.95 -1.86 3.56
CA ASP A 373 -5.82 -2.84 2.49
C ASP A 373 -6.00 -4.27 3.02
N SER A 374 -6.32 -5.21 2.13
CA SER A 374 -6.22 -6.64 2.37
C SER A 374 -4.84 -7.04 2.88
N PHE A 375 -4.83 -8.02 3.79
CA PHE A 375 -3.62 -8.58 4.37
C PHE A 375 -3.73 -10.10 4.48
N VAL A 376 -2.59 -10.77 4.34
CA VAL A 376 -2.47 -12.21 4.54
C VAL A 376 -1.24 -12.47 5.40
N GLU A 377 -1.35 -13.36 6.39
CA GLU A 377 -0.17 -13.73 7.18
C GLU A 377 0.80 -14.56 6.31
N SER A 378 2.09 -14.23 6.32
CA SER A 378 3.08 -14.93 5.48
C SER A 378 4.42 -15.18 6.18
N LEU A 379 5.18 -16.15 5.64
CA LEU A 379 6.53 -16.49 6.09
C LEU A 379 7.65 -15.76 5.31
N ILE A 380 7.30 -14.84 4.41
CA ILE A 380 8.27 -14.16 3.54
C ILE A 380 9.27 -13.35 4.38
N LEU A 381 10.55 -13.35 4.00
CA LEU A 381 11.71 -12.81 4.74
C LEU A 381 12.25 -13.68 5.88
N LEU A 382 11.66 -14.85 6.16
CA LEU A 382 12.11 -15.70 7.26
C LEU A 382 13.56 -16.19 7.08
N ASP A 383 13.98 -16.41 5.86
CA ASP A 383 15.31 -16.85 5.45
C ASP A 383 16.19 -15.72 4.85
N HIS A 384 15.61 -14.53 4.64
CA HIS A 384 16.30 -13.42 3.99
C HIS A 384 17.47 -12.87 4.83
N VAL A 385 18.63 -12.72 4.20
CA VAL A 385 19.91 -12.40 4.87
C VAL A 385 19.98 -10.97 5.42
N ASN A 386 19.36 -10.01 4.74
CA ASN A 386 19.34 -8.60 5.18
C ASN A 386 18.17 -8.30 6.14
N ALA A 387 17.39 -9.30 6.54
CA ALA A 387 16.23 -9.10 7.36
C ALA A 387 16.58 -9.08 8.86
N ILE A 388 16.29 -7.96 9.51
CA ILE A 388 16.55 -7.68 10.93
C ILE A 388 15.32 -8.09 11.74
N SER A 389 15.53 -8.78 12.86
CA SER A 389 14.44 -9.11 13.79
C SER A 389 14.24 -8.00 14.81
N TYR A 390 12.99 -7.67 15.12
CA TYR A 390 12.66 -6.65 16.12
C TYR A 390 11.77 -7.23 17.25
N GLN A 391 11.80 -6.58 18.41
CA GLN A 391 11.01 -6.99 19.58
C GLN A 391 9.88 -6.01 19.84
N ARG A 392 8.79 -6.51 20.44
CA ARG A 392 7.72 -5.65 20.93
C ARG A 392 8.24 -4.87 22.13
N ALA A 393 8.20 -3.54 22.08
CA ALA A 393 8.56 -2.72 23.23
C ALA A 393 7.81 -3.20 24.48
N ARG A 394 8.54 -3.48 25.58
CA ARG A 394 7.91 -3.76 26.87
C ARG A 394 7.21 -2.47 27.29
N LYS A 395 5.87 -2.49 27.43
CA LYS A 395 5.13 -1.38 28.07
C LYS A 395 5.87 -1.01 29.36
N LYS A 396 6.52 0.17 29.39
CA LYS A 396 7.01 0.75 30.64
C LYS A 396 5.78 0.86 31.53
N LYS A 397 5.72 0.05 32.59
CA LYS A 397 4.74 0.28 33.66
C LYS A 397 4.98 1.71 34.12
N MET A 398 4.09 2.64 33.76
CA MET A 398 4.03 3.91 34.46
C MET A 398 3.75 3.58 35.91
N SER A 399 4.79 3.62 36.74
CA SER A 399 4.63 3.61 38.18
C SER A 399 3.78 4.83 38.51
N ARG A 400 2.51 4.61 38.82
CA ARG A 400 1.73 5.58 39.59
C ARG A 400 2.51 5.79 40.88
N ARG A 401 3.20 6.93 41.01
CA ARG A 401 3.70 7.37 42.30
C ARG A 401 2.49 7.78 43.15
N PRO A 402 2.55 7.49 44.47
CA PRO A 402 1.40 7.50 45.37
C PRO A 402 0.72 8.86 45.50
#